data_AF-A0A521TXB0-F1
#
_entry.id   AF-A0A521TXB0-F1
#
_cell.length_a   1.000
_cell.length_b   1.000
_cell.length_c   1.000
_cell.angle_alpha   90.00
_cell.angle_beta   90.00
_cell.angle_gamma   90.00
#
_symmetry.space_group_name_H-M   'P 1'
#
loop_
_entity.id
_entity.type
_entity.pdbx_description
1 polymer ?
#
loop_
_entity_poly.entity_id
_entity_poly.type
_entity_poly.pdbx_seq_one_letter_code
_entity_poly.pdbx_strand_id
1 'polypeptide(L)'
;MKTPAPLSTLSLALVACAQGTSVIPVDPQDSGNGGVTRMDAPSRVDTIADTDLGARDIPPSQDLVVAADARDAAVAMDLGTPVDLGAPADLGTPVDLGAPADVGTPADLGACGQAGLRCCASEACQAPLICESARCVAPPPCGASGQACCGTACAAGSACVAGRCDACGASGQPCCGAICGAGAVCVSARCAADLDGDRSPSGTDCDDRDPGRYPGARERCNGRDDDCDADSDEGACGIWLLPTGAATWSAWPLDAARDANPTQRTLNAPLSPVRAAFDIESQGIAYVITDATWHLLDLGTHTWTSSGALSTLFPETRGRTIVTAYTVPAAHGSPGGTTEGVTFLAREGVIQYGYDLGSRAFTFTRTDPAPSWMGSAAPSYASLRFGWLDTQNADGWVTASPASFCPPGTTTSTRVGPYYAVVTDSSVHLGDAGYCWAWITAMPRASFAPFALPSAPPLSRAGAMFYRGGLWVIATE
;
A
#
# COMPACT_ATOMS: atom_id res chain seq x y z
N MET A 1 19.37 24.44 63.37
CA MET A 1 18.31 25.45 63.16
C MET A 1 18.06 25.52 61.66
N LYS A 2 16.95 24.93 61.21
CA LYS A 2 15.80 25.61 60.57
C LYS A 2 16.17 26.34 59.25
N THR A 3 15.82 25.66 58.15
CA THR A 3 15.18 26.10 56.88
C THR A 3 14.50 27.49 56.84
N PRO A 4 13.98 27.98 55.68
CA PRO A 4 14.17 27.64 54.25
C PRO A 4 14.28 28.88 53.30
N ALA A 5 14.31 28.63 51.97
CA ALA A 5 14.14 29.59 50.86
C ALA A 5 12.79 30.34 50.86
N PRO A 6 12.61 31.38 50.01
CA PRO A 6 11.65 31.22 48.90
C PRO A 6 11.93 31.98 47.57
N LEU A 7 11.48 31.33 46.48
CA LEU A 7 10.69 31.78 45.31
C LEU A 7 10.79 33.21 44.74
N SER A 8 10.99 33.28 43.42
CA SER A 8 10.53 34.36 42.52
C SER A 8 10.30 33.78 41.11
N THR A 9 9.05 33.44 40.77
CA THR A 9 8.10 34.18 39.89
C THR A 9 8.43 34.14 38.39
N LEU A 10 7.52 33.46 37.66
CA LEU A 10 7.28 33.53 36.22
C LEU A 10 7.13 34.99 35.75
N SER A 11 7.74 35.28 34.59
CA SER A 11 7.29 36.35 33.70
C SER A 11 7.05 35.78 32.31
N LEU A 12 5.77 35.83 31.93
CA LEU A 12 5.19 35.56 30.63
C LEU A 12 5.60 36.70 29.68
N ALA A 13 6.08 36.39 28.47
CA ALA A 13 6.20 37.36 27.39
C ALA A 13 5.49 36.83 26.13
N LEU A 14 4.42 37.53 25.78
CA LEU A 14 3.62 37.40 24.56
C LEU A 14 4.51 37.49 23.31
N VAL A 15 4.30 36.59 22.35
CA VAL A 15 4.71 36.78 20.95
C VAL A 15 3.47 37.22 20.17
N ALA A 16 3.56 38.43 19.58
CA ALA A 16 2.55 39.00 18.71
C ALA A 16 2.80 38.61 17.25
N CYS A 17 1.71 38.29 16.54
CA CYS A 17 1.65 38.15 15.09
C CYS A 17 2.05 39.44 14.35
N ALA A 18 2.75 39.29 13.22
CA ALA A 18 2.71 40.23 12.11
C ALA A 18 2.84 39.49 10.78
N GLN A 19 2.02 39.90 9.81
CA GLN A 19 1.80 39.31 8.49
C GLN A 19 2.75 39.86 7.41
N GLY A 20 2.77 39.15 6.26
CA GLY A 20 3.17 39.65 4.93
C GLY A 20 4.64 39.45 4.62
N THR A 21 5.09 39.02 3.44
CA THR A 21 4.52 39.06 2.08
C THR A 21 5.38 38.17 1.17
N SER A 22 4.74 37.46 0.23
CA SER A 22 5.40 36.76 -0.88
C SER A 22 6.08 37.74 -1.84
N VAL A 23 7.30 37.41 -2.29
CA VAL A 23 7.89 37.95 -3.52
C VAL A 23 8.62 36.82 -4.25
N ILE A 24 8.11 36.49 -5.44
CA ILE A 24 8.77 35.68 -6.47
C ILE A 24 9.83 36.57 -7.15
N PRO A 25 11.08 36.12 -7.36
CA PRO A 25 11.94 36.70 -8.38
C PRO A 25 11.91 35.84 -9.64
N VAL A 26 11.49 36.49 -10.72
CA VAL A 26 11.56 36.08 -12.11
C VAL A 26 13.01 36.22 -12.59
N ASP A 27 13.40 35.31 -13.48
CA ASP A 27 14.62 35.29 -14.31
C ASP A 27 14.96 36.65 -14.96
N PRO A 28 16.27 36.97 -15.12
CA PRO A 28 16.74 37.74 -16.25
C PRO A 28 17.74 36.95 -17.11
N GLN A 29 17.32 36.67 -18.34
CA GLN A 29 18.22 36.29 -19.44
C GLN A 29 19.13 37.45 -19.90
N ASP A 30 20.31 37.01 -20.34
CA ASP A 30 21.01 37.36 -21.58
C ASP A 30 22.24 38.28 -21.51
N SER A 31 23.41 37.70 -21.84
CA SER A 31 24.28 38.14 -22.95
C SER A 31 25.66 37.46 -22.86
N GLY A 32 26.15 36.83 -23.95
CA GLY A 32 27.58 36.48 -24.01
C GLY A 32 28.15 35.43 -24.98
N ASN A 33 27.50 35.15 -26.11
CA ASN A 33 28.07 34.84 -27.44
C ASN A 33 29.40 34.03 -27.61
N GLY A 34 29.35 32.97 -28.43
CA GLY A 34 30.44 32.64 -29.37
C GLY A 34 30.70 31.17 -29.70
N GLY A 35 30.32 30.72 -30.91
CA GLY A 35 31.05 29.64 -31.61
C GLY A 35 30.22 28.56 -32.30
N VAL A 36 29.78 28.84 -33.52
CA VAL A 36 29.04 27.96 -34.44
C VAL A 36 29.97 26.94 -35.12
N THR A 37 29.56 25.67 -35.22
CA THR A 37 29.64 24.91 -36.49
C THR A 37 28.48 23.94 -36.63
N ARG A 38 28.01 23.87 -37.87
CA ARG A 38 26.84 23.16 -38.42
C ARG A 38 27.33 21.89 -39.15
N MET A 39 26.36 21.05 -39.56
CA MET A 39 26.42 19.85 -40.42
C MET A 39 26.36 18.55 -39.62
N ASP A 40 25.68 17.49 -40.00
CA ASP A 40 24.60 17.18 -40.94
C ASP A 40 24.18 15.75 -40.54
N ALA A 41 22.91 15.36 -40.73
CA ALA A 41 22.52 13.94 -40.68
C ALA A 41 23.23 13.16 -41.80
N PRO A 42 23.47 11.84 -41.64
CA PRO A 42 22.62 10.94 -42.42
C PRO A 42 22.31 9.56 -41.77
N SER A 43 21.28 8.97 -42.37
CA SER A 43 20.73 7.62 -42.27
C SER A 43 21.51 6.50 -42.99
N ARG A 44 21.11 5.24 -42.71
CA ARG A 44 21.30 3.92 -43.41
C ARG A 44 22.55 3.09 -43.03
N VAL A 45 22.42 1.89 -42.46
CA VAL A 45 21.94 0.54 -42.95
C VAL A 45 23.09 -0.32 -43.51
N ASP A 46 23.33 -1.48 -42.89
CA ASP A 46 23.54 -2.84 -43.46
C ASP A 46 24.22 -3.78 -42.44
N THR A 47 24.19 -5.11 -42.52
CA THR A 47 23.12 -6.13 -42.53
C THR A 47 23.80 -7.49 -42.19
N ILE A 48 23.04 -8.40 -41.59
CA ILE A 48 23.03 -9.88 -41.74
C ILE A 48 24.25 -10.74 -41.33
N ALA A 49 24.01 -11.66 -40.40
CA ALA A 49 24.27 -13.10 -40.60
C ALA A 49 23.26 -13.95 -39.81
N ASP A 50 22.54 -14.77 -40.57
CA ASP A 50 21.54 -15.77 -40.22
C ASP A 50 22.22 -17.14 -39.98
N THR A 51 21.73 -17.94 -39.03
CA THR A 51 21.72 -19.39 -39.19
C THR A 51 20.55 -20.03 -38.42
N ASP A 52 19.77 -20.77 -39.19
CA ASP A 52 18.47 -21.40 -39.00
C ASP A 52 18.47 -22.67 -38.11
N LEU A 53 17.29 -23.00 -37.55
CA LEU A 53 16.60 -24.32 -37.53
C LEU A 53 15.78 -24.59 -36.25
N GLY A 54 14.46 -24.77 -36.42
CA GLY A 54 13.67 -25.66 -35.55
C GLY A 54 12.22 -25.27 -35.21
N ALA A 55 11.36 -25.01 -36.20
CA ALA A 55 9.90 -24.97 -36.00
C ALA A 55 9.29 -26.38 -36.08
N ARG A 56 8.40 -26.72 -35.13
CA ARG A 56 7.40 -27.79 -35.26
C ARG A 56 6.05 -27.33 -34.73
N ASP A 57 5.04 -27.65 -35.54
CA ASP A 57 3.63 -27.29 -35.51
C ASP A 57 2.85 -27.80 -34.28
N ILE A 58 1.86 -27.01 -33.82
CA ILE A 58 0.63 -27.51 -33.16
C ILE A 58 -0.59 -26.66 -33.62
N PRO A 59 -1.69 -27.28 -34.14
CA PRO A 59 -2.90 -26.61 -34.65
C PRO A 59 -4.00 -26.43 -33.59
N PRO A 60 -5.11 -25.69 -33.87
CA PRO A 60 -6.19 -25.45 -32.92
C PRO A 60 -7.40 -26.41 -33.05
N SER A 61 -8.16 -26.48 -31.96
CA SER A 61 -9.52 -27.01 -31.75
C SER A 61 -9.72 -28.54 -31.73
N GLN A 62 -10.28 -29.06 -30.62
CA GLN A 62 -11.37 -30.04 -30.65
C GLN A 62 -12.06 -30.24 -29.30
N ASP A 63 -13.36 -30.53 -29.43
CA ASP A 63 -14.37 -30.92 -28.46
C ASP A 63 -13.91 -31.93 -27.40
N LEU A 64 -14.45 -31.78 -26.18
CA LEU A 64 -14.48 -32.85 -25.20
C LEU A 64 -15.93 -33.31 -25.00
N VAL A 65 -16.27 -34.41 -25.67
CA VAL A 65 -17.43 -35.26 -25.41
C VAL A 65 -17.08 -36.18 -24.23
N VAL A 66 -17.95 -36.23 -23.22
CA VAL A 66 -18.05 -37.37 -22.31
C VAL A 66 -19.42 -37.99 -22.50
N ALA A 67 -19.45 -39.26 -22.89
CA ALA A 67 -20.65 -40.06 -23.09
C ALA A 67 -20.63 -41.30 -22.18
N ALA A 68 -21.75 -41.53 -21.50
CA ALA A 68 -22.32 -42.80 -21.02
C ALA A 68 -23.56 -42.43 -20.15
N ASP A 69 -24.72 -43.06 -20.17
CA ASP A 69 -25.31 -44.19 -20.88
C ASP A 69 -26.85 -44.08 -20.72
N ALA A 70 -27.60 -44.85 -21.49
CA ALA A 70 -29.00 -44.67 -21.83
C ALA A 70 -30.04 -45.43 -20.96
N ARG A 71 -31.30 -45.03 -21.22
CA ARG A 71 -32.58 -45.77 -21.15
C ARG A 71 -33.45 -45.59 -19.89
N ASP A 72 -34.62 -44.98 -20.10
CA ASP A 72 -35.88 -45.70 -19.90
C ASP A 72 -37.07 -45.05 -20.64
N ALA A 73 -38.01 -45.91 -21.05
CA ALA A 73 -39.13 -45.64 -21.95
C ALA A 73 -40.46 -45.51 -21.19
N ALA A 74 -41.40 -44.69 -21.68
CA ALA A 74 -42.83 -44.84 -21.40
C ALA A 74 -43.74 -44.21 -22.48
N VAL A 75 -44.23 -45.07 -23.36
CA VAL A 75 -45.60 -45.23 -23.90
C VAL A 75 -46.47 -43.98 -24.15
N ALA A 76 -46.80 -43.75 -25.43
CA ALA A 76 -47.98 -43.00 -25.86
C ALA A 76 -49.19 -43.94 -26.03
N MET A 77 -50.34 -43.56 -25.47
CA MET A 77 -51.59 -44.32 -25.52
C MET A 77 -52.54 -43.69 -26.56
N ASP A 78 -53.00 -44.53 -27.49
CA ASP A 78 -53.95 -44.26 -28.56
C ASP A 78 -55.41 -44.33 -28.05
N LEU A 79 -56.23 -43.35 -28.45
CA LEU A 79 -57.69 -43.43 -28.39
C LEU A 79 -58.30 -42.79 -29.66
N GLY A 80 -58.31 -43.55 -30.76
CA GLY A 80 -59.56 -43.99 -31.41
C GLY A 80 -60.32 -43.00 -32.30
N THR A 81 -60.62 -43.45 -33.52
CA THR A 81 -61.39 -42.74 -34.56
C THR A 81 -62.91 -42.74 -34.29
N PRO A 82 -63.63 -41.61 -34.48
CA PRO A 82 -65.08 -41.58 -34.40
C PRO A 82 -65.77 -42.31 -35.56
N VAL A 83 -66.79 -43.08 -35.21
CA VAL A 83 -67.67 -43.88 -36.07
C VAL A 83 -68.70 -43.00 -36.79
N ASP A 84 -68.86 -43.25 -38.09
CA ASP A 84 -69.88 -42.70 -38.98
C ASP A 84 -71.27 -43.25 -38.64
N LEU A 85 -72.21 -42.36 -38.33
CA LEU A 85 -73.63 -42.67 -38.23
C LEU A 85 -74.35 -41.90 -39.34
N GLY A 86 -74.70 -42.66 -40.39
CA GLY A 86 -75.29 -42.16 -41.63
C GLY A 86 -76.61 -41.42 -41.49
N ALA A 87 -76.95 -40.72 -42.57
CA ALA A 87 -78.08 -39.83 -42.73
C ALA A 87 -79.46 -40.53 -42.72
N PRO A 88 -80.48 -39.90 -42.11
CA PRO A 88 -81.87 -40.15 -42.48
C PRO A 88 -82.56 -38.89 -43.04
N ALA A 89 -83.08 -39.09 -44.25
CA ALA A 89 -84.40 -38.73 -44.78
C ALA A 89 -85.00 -37.31 -44.59
N ASP A 90 -85.15 -36.69 -45.75
CA ASP A 90 -86.05 -35.60 -46.14
C ASP A 90 -87.50 -35.79 -45.66
N LEU A 91 -88.00 -34.81 -44.91
CA LEU A 91 -89.43 -34.55 -44.69
C LEU A 91 -89.69 -33.12 -45.16
N GLY A 92 -90.48 -33.01 -46.24
CA GLY A 92 -90.66 -31.80 -47.03
C GLY A 92 -91.28 -30.58 -46.33
N THR A 93 -91.43 -29.53 -47.15
CA THR A 93 -91.98 -28.19 -46.86
C THR A 93 -93.51 -28.22 -46.64
N PRO A 94 -94.22 -27.13 -46.24
CA PRO A 94 -93.83 -25.74 -45.89
C PRO A 94 -94.55 -25.17 -44.63
N VAL A 95 -94.18 -23.97 -44.15
CA VAL A 95 -95.10 -22.82 -43.91
C VAL A 95 -94.26 -21.54 -43.90
N ASP A 96 -94.56 -20.65 -44.84
CA ASP A 96 -94.09 -19.26 -44.87
C ASP A 96 -94.78 -18.46 -43.76
N LEU A 97 -94.05 -18.19 -42.68
CA LEU A 97 -94.37 -17.11 -41.77
C LEU A 97 -93.49 -15.94 -42.19
N GLY A 98 -94.11 -15.05 -42.97
CA GLY A 98 -93.47 -13.91 -43.60
C GLY A 98 -92.57 -13.09 -42.67
N ALA A 99 -91.66 -12.37 -43.31
CA ALA A 99 -90.61 -11.56 -42.72
C ALA A 99 -91.02 -10.87 -41.40
N PRO A 100 -90.37 -11.21 -40.27
CA PRO A 100 -90.28 -10.28 -39.16
C PRO A 100 -89.55 -9.04 -39.65
N ALA A 101 -90.06 -7.88 -39.26
CA ALA A 101 -89.52 -6.58 -39.60
C ALA A 101 -87.99 -6.53 -39.43
N ASP A 102 -87.35 -5.88 -40.40
CA ASP A 102 -85.99 -5.36 -40.33
C ASP A 102 -85.76 -4.66 -38.98
N VAL A 103 -85.17 -5.39 -38.04
CA VAL A 103 -84.34 -4.76 -37.02
C VAL A 103 -82.95 -4.80 -37.62
N GLY A 104 -82.58 -3.67 -38.21
CA GLY A 104 -81.32 -3.48 -38.89
C GLY A 104 -80.13 -4.01 -38.10
N THR A 105 -79.03 -4.14 -38.82
CA THR A 105 -77.71 -4.49 -38.29
C THR A 105 -77.46 -3.90 -36.88
N PRO A 106 -76.91 -4.66 -35.92
CA PRO A 106 -76.29 -4.09 -34.73
C PRO A 106 -75.00 -3.34 -35.09
N ALA A 107 -75.12 -2.29 -35.90
CA ALA A 107 -74.17 -1.20 -35.92
C ALA A 107 -74.52 -0.21 -34.80
N ASP A 108 -74.60 -0.70 -33.54
CA ASP A 108 -74.60 0.19 -32.36
C ASP A 108 -74.37 -0.51 -31.00
N LEU A 109 -73.67 -1.65 -30.96
CA LEU A 109 -72.89 -1.99 -29.77
C LEU A 109 -71.59 -1.18 -29.84
N GLY A 110 -71.72 0.10 -29.48
CA GLY A 110 -70.68 1.11 -29.57
C GLY A 110 -69.31 0.56 -29.20
N ALA A 111 -68.37 0.72 -30.12
CA ALA A 111 -66.99 0.29 -29.97
C ALA A 111 -66.50 0.60 -28.54
N CYS A 112 -66.11 -0.43 -27.79
CA CYS A 112 -65.46 -0.28 -26.50
C CYS A 112 -63.96 -0.51 -26.68
N GLY A 113 -63.15 0.07 -25.80
CA GLY A 113 -61.70 -0.19 -25.80
C GLY A 113 -60.87 0.72 -26.70
N GLN A 114 -61.47 1.53 -27.58
CA GLN A 114 -60.74 2.51 -28.40
C GLN A 114 -60.60 3.87 -27.67
N ALA A 115 -59.66 4.70 -28.13
CA ALA A 115 -59.37 6.00 -27.53
C ALA A 115 -60.62 6.89 -27.42
N GLY A 116 -60.91 7.37 -26.21
CA GLY A 116 -62.06 8.24 -25.91
C GLY A 116 -63.41 7.53 -25.72
N LEU A 117 -63.48 6.23 -26.02
CA LEU A 117 -64.68 5.40 -25.85
C LEU A 117 -64.72 4.74 -24.47
N ARG A 118 -65.87 4.14 -24.14
CA ARG A 118 -66.09 3.41 -22.88
C ARG A 118 -65.15 2.20 -22.77
N CYS A 119 -64.72 1.90 -21.55
CA CYS A 119 -63.97 0.66 -21.28
C CYS A 119 -64.83 -0.57 -21.59
N CYS A 120 -64.18 -1.66 -21.99
CA CYS A 120 -64.88 -2.93 -22.18
C CYS A 120 -65.23 -3.56 -20.81
N ALA A 121 -66.04 -4.62 -20.82
CA ALA A 121 -66.66 -5.23 -19.63
C ALA A 121 -65.68 -5.75 -18.54
N SER A 122 -64.36 -5.70 -18.79
CA SER A 122 -63.28 -6.10 -17.88
C SER A 122 -62.34 -4.94 -17.51
N GLU A 123 -62.78 -3.69 -17.62
CA GLU A 123 -61.92 -2.49 -17.58
C GLU A 123 -60.77 -2.52 -18.59
N ALA A 124 -60.90 -3.34 -19.64
CA ALA A 124 -59.89 -3.47 -20.67
C ALA A 124 -60.07 -2.39 -21.74
N CYS A 125 -58.94 -1.83 -22.15
CA CYS A 125 -58.81 -0.98 -23.31
C CYS A 125 -57.79 -1.60 -24.28
N GLN A 126 -57.84 -1.21 -25.56
CA GLN A 126 -56.81 -1.61 -26.52
C GLN A 126 -55.48 -1.00 -26.08
N ALA A 127 -54.45 -1.84 -25.93
CA ALA A 127 -53.11 -1.37 -25.58
C ALA A 127 -52.66 -0.31 -26.60
N PRO A 128 -52.12 0.85 -26.15
CA PRO A 128 -51.58 1.13 -24.81
C PRO A 128 -52.54 1.84 -23.83
N LEU A 129 -53.84 1.96 -24.13
CA LEU A 129 -54.78 2.74 -23.34
C LEU A 129 -55.10 2.09 -21.99
N ILE A 130 -55.41 2.90 -20.99
CA ILE A 130 -55.87 2.44 -19.67
C ILE A 130 -57.32 2.87 -19.44
N CYS A 131 -58.05 2.11 -18.63
CA CYS A 131 -59.40 2.48 -18.21
C CYS A 131 -59.32 3.43 -17.02
N GLU A 132 -59.72 4.68 -17.22
CA GLU A 132 -59.82 5.67 -16.16
C GLU A 132 -61.21 6.29 -16.20
N SER A 133 -61.93 6.27 -15.08
CA SER A 133 -63.30 6.79 -14.98
C SER A 133 -64.24 6.27 -16.09
N ALA A 134 -64.19 4.95 -16.36
CA ALA A 134 -64.99 4.24 -17.37
C ALA A 134 -64.74 4.65 -18.84
N ARG A 135 -63.67 5.39 -19.14
CA ARG A 135 -63.23 5.68 -20.52
C ARG A 135 -61.79 5.23 -20.76
N CYS A 136 -61.52 4.82 -22.00
CA CYS A 136 -60.20 4.47 -22.45
C CYS A 136 -59.42 5.74 -22.80
N VAL A 137 -58.50 6.09 -21.91
CA VAL A 137 -57.62 7.24 -22.05
C VAL A 137 -56.20 6.76 -22.28
N ALA A 138 -55.38 7.62 -22.88
CA ALA A 138 -53.95 7.35 -22.90
C ALA A 138 -53.44 7.33 -21.45
N PRO A 139 -52.57 6.37 -21.08
CA PRO A 139 -51.95 6.38 -19.76
C PRO A 139 -51.28 7.73 -19.52
N PRO A 140 -51.30 8.23 -18.27
CA PRO A 140 -50.60 9.45 -17.95
C PRO A 140 -49.14 9.31 -18.41
N PRO A 141 -48.57 10.34 -19.06
CA PRO A 141 -47.23 10.25 -19.58
C PRO A 141 -46.27 9.99 -18.42
N CYS A 142 -45.45 8.95 -18.56
CA CYS A 142 -44.45 8.53 -17.59
C CYS A 142 -43.05 8.61 -18.19
N GLY A 143 -42.04 8.73 -17.33
CA GLY A 143 -40.63 8.61 -17.71
C GLY A 143 -39.93 9.91 -18.11
N ALA A 144 -40.63 10.98 -18.48
CA ALA A 144 -39.98 12.27 -18.71
C ALA A 144 -39.61 12.98 -17.40
N SER A 145 -38.72 13.97 -17.47
CA SER A 145 -38.33 14.79 -16.31
C SER A 145 -39.56 15.40 -15.62
N GLY A 146 -39.71 15.14 -14.31
CA GLY A 146 -40.84 15.57 -13.50
C GLY A 146 -42.13 14.74 -13.67
N GLN A 147 -42.15 13.69 -14.49
CA GLN A 147 -43.28 12.76 -14.58
C GLN A 147 -43.16 11.60 -13.58
N ALA A 148 -44.22 10.83 -13.43
CA ALA A 148 -44.17 9.56 -12.71
C ALA A 148 -43.21 8.59 -13.40
N CYS A 149 -42.59 7.69 -12.63
CA CYS A 149 -41.74 6.65 -13.19
C CYS A 149 -42.54 5.66 -14.04
N CYS A 150 -41.95 5.16 -15.13
CA CYS A 150 -42.50 4.01 -15.85
C CYS A 150 -42.03 2.73 -15.13
N GLY A 151 -42.77 2.32 -14.09
CA GLY A 151 -42.29 1.30 -13.15
C GLY A 151 -41.14 1.87 -12.30
N THR A 152 -39.92 1.35 -12.48
CA THR A 152 -38.70 1.89 -11.86
C THR A 152 -37.82 2.69 -12.81
N ALA A 153 -38.23 2.82 -14.08
CA ALA A 153 -37.45 3.44 -15.13
C ALA A 153 -37.90 4.87 -15.46
N CYS A 154 -36.94 5.67 -15.93
CA CYS A 154 -37.12 7.02 -16.47
C CYS A 154 -36.33 7.15 -17.77
N ALA A 155 -36.56 8.25 -18.50
CA ALA A 155 -35.77 8.61 -19.68
C ALA A 155 -34.28 8.82 -19.31
N ALA A 156 -33.40 8.75 -20.31
CA ALA A 156 -31.96 8.93 -20.13
C ALA A 156 -31.65 10.26 -19.39
N GLY A 157 -30.75 10.20 -18.40
CA GLY A 157 -30.41 11.34 -17.55
C GLY A 157 -31.39 11.61 -16.40
N SER A 158 -32.35 10.72 -16.13
CA SER A 158 -33.23 10.79 -14.97
C SER A 158 -33.27 9.46 -14.19
N ALA A 159 -33.39 9.55 -12.87
CA ALA A 159 -33.55 8.41 -11.98
C ALA A 159 -34.94 8.44 -11.32
N CYS A 160 -35.51 7.26 -11.08
CA CYS A 160 -36.77 7.15 -10.35
C CYS A 160 -36.52 7.31 -8.85
N VAL A 161 -36.88 8.46 -8.29
CA VAL A 161 -36.73 8.79 -6.87
C VAL A 161 -38.11 9.04 -6.29
N ALA A 162 -38.50 8.23 -5.30
CA ALA A 162 -39.81 8.31 -4.65
C ALA A 162 -41.02 8.32 -5.63
N GLY A 163 -40.93 7.57 -6.73
CA GLY A 163 -42.00 7.44 -7.73
C GLY A 163 -42.05 8.55 -8.79
N ARG A 164 -41.08 9.47 -8.79
CA ARG A 164 -40.95 10.54 -9.77
C ARG A 164 -39.59 10.50 -10.49
N CYS A 165 -39.57 10.92 -11.75
CA CYS A 165 -38.34 11.03 -12.54
C CYS A 165 -37.65 12.37 -12.27
N ASP A 166 -36.55 12.32 -11.52
CA ASP A 166 -35.70 13.48 -11.22
C ASP A 166 -34.39 13.40 -12.02
N ALA A 167 -33.83 14.56 -12.36
CA ALA A 167 -32.51 14.62 -13.01
C ALA A 167 -31.45 13.96 -12.11
N CYS A 168 -30.59 13.13 -12.70
CA CYS A 168 -29.56 12.39 -11.98
C CYS A 168 -28.17 12.63 -12.59
N GLY A 169 -27.13 12.37 -11.80
CA GLY A 169 -25.75 12.29 -12.28
C GLY A 169 -24.91 13.56 -12.10
N ALA A 170 -25.50 14.76 -11.98
CA ALA A 170 -24.69 15.95 -11.65
C ALA A 170 -24.37 16.03 -10.15
N SER A 171 -23.36 16.79 -9.76
CA SER A 171 -23.03 17.04 -8.35
C SER A 171 -24.25 17.54 -7.57
N GLY A 172 -24.54 16.91 -6.42
CA GLY A 172 -25.72 17.17 -5.59
C GLY A 172 -27.01 16.47 -6.02
N GLN A 173 -27.07 15.90 -7.24
CA GLN A 173 -28.22 15.14 -7.74
C GLN A 173 -28.21 13.68 -7.26
N PRO A 174 -29.35 12.96 -7.35
CA PRO A 174 -29.36 11.51 -7.20
C PRO A 174 -28.41 10.83 -8.19
N CYS A 175 -27.90 9.66 -7.83
CA CYS A 175 -27.12 8.85 -8.76
C CYS A 175 -28.01 8.32 -9.90
N CYS A 176 -27.46 8.24 -11.11
CA CYS A 176 -28.08 7.50 -12.20
C CYS A 176 -27.78 6.00 -12.00
N GLY A 177 -28.56 5.35 -11.13
CA GLY A 177 -28.20 4.03 -10.61
C GLY A 177 -27.01 4.15 -9.65
N ALA A 178 -25.86 3.60 -10.03
CA ALA A 178 -24.59 3.73 -9.28
C ALA A 178 -23.61 4.72 -9.92
N ILE A 179 -24.02 5.41 -10.99
CA ILE A 179 -23.13 6.23 -11.81
C ILE A 179 -23.46 7.71 -11.63
N CYS A 180 -22.41 8.53 -11.60
CA CYS A 180 -22.48 9.97 -11.67
C CYS A 180 -21.74 10.47 -12.93
N GLY A 181 -21.99 11.72 -13.32
CA GLY A 181 -21.27 12.40 -14.39
C GLY A 181 -19.79 12.59 -14.04
N ALA A 182 -19.00 13.03 -15.02
CA ALA A 182 -17.57 13.25 -14.83
C ALA A 182 -17.29 14.19 -13.64
N GLY A 183 -16.31 13.83 -12.81
CA GLY A 183 -15.94 14.58 -11.59
C GLY A 183 -16.91 14.40 -10.41
N ALA A 184 -17.69 13.31 -10.40
CA ALA A 184 -18.54 12.96 -9.28
C ALA A 184 -18.58 11.45 -9.02
N VAL A 185 -18.71 11.08 -7.74
CA VAL A 185 -18.85 9.70 -7.28
C VAL A 185 -20.20 9.50 -6.57
N CYS A 186 -20.80 8.33 -6.75
CA CYS A 186 -22.07 7.99 -6.12
C CYS A 186 -21.86 7.53 -4.67
N VAL A 187 -22.31 8.34 -3.71
CA VAL A 187 -22.19 8.07 -2.27
C VAL A 187 -23.56 8.23 -1.63
N SER A 188 -24.04 7.19 -0.98
CA SER A 188 -25.37 7.19 -0.33
C SER A 188 -26.51 7.65 -1.25
N ALA A 189 -26.52 7.15 -2.49
CA ALA A 189 -27.49 7.45 -3.56
C ALA A 189 -27.50 8.91 -4.07
N ARG A 190 -26.48 9.71 -3.75
CA ARG A 190 -26.26 11.04 -4.31
C ARG A 190 -24.87 11.18 -4.91
N CYS A 191 -24.77 12.01 -5.93
CA CYS A 191 -23.50 12.37 -6.54
C CYS A 191 -22.79 13.43 -5.69
N ALA A 192 -21.62 13.07 -5.16
CA ALA A 192 -20.70 13.98 -4.48
C ALA A 192 -19.57 14.36 -5.45
N ALA A 193 -19.02 15.56 -5.33
CA ALA A 193 -17.90 16.00 -6.15
C ALA A 193 -16.63 15.20 -5.79
N ASP A 194 -15.93 14.76 -6.83
CA ASP A 194 -14.61 14.12 -6.82
C ASP A 194 -13.70 15.08 -7.61
N LEU A 195 -12.78 15.75 -6.91
CA LEU A 195 -12.10 16.94 -7.42
C LEU A 195 -10.76 16.63 -8.10
N ASP A 196 -10.17 15.47 -7.83
CA ASP A 196 -8.88 15.02 -8.36
C ASP A 196 -8.94 13.65 -9.05
N GLY A 197 -10.07 12.94 -8.98
CA GLY A 197 -10.40 11.79 -9.82
C GLY A 197 -9.99 10.44 -9.25
N ASP A 198 -9.76 10.33 -7.94
CA ASP A 198 -9.43 9.08 -7.25
C ASP A 198 -10.67 8.30 -6.77
N ARG A 199 -11.87 8.83 -7.05
CA ARG A 199 -13.19 8.29 -6.66
C ARG A 199 -13.51 8.44 -5.18
N SER A 200 -12.78 9.29 -4.49
CA SER A 200 -13.10 9.78 -3.16
C SER A 200 -13.97 11.03 -3.26
N PRO A 201 -15.07 11.11 -2.49
CA PRO A 201 -15.86 12.34 -2.42
C PRO A 201 -15.14 13.38 -1.56
N SER A 202 -15.07 14.61 -2.06
CA SER A 202 -14.40 15.75 -1.41
C SER A 202 -14.73 16.05 0.05
N GLY A 203 -15.90 15.61 0.54
CA GLY A 203 -16.27 15.75 1.95
C GLY A 203 -15.58 14.77 2.90
N THR A 204 -14.93 13.74 2.36
CA THR A 204 -14.25 12.66 3.11
C THR A 204 -12.78 12.55 2.73
N ASP A 205 -12.42 13.17 1.62
CA ASP A 205 -11.04 13.30 1.15
C ASP A 205 -10.25 14.27 2.03
N CYS A 206 -9.01 13.91 2.37
CA CYS A 206 -8.13 14.78 3.15
C CYS A 206 -7.33 15.77 2.28
N ASP A 207 -7.23 15.56 0.97
CA ASP A 207 -6.64 16.50 0.00
C ASP A 207 -7.23 16.37 -1.40
N ASP A 208 -8.33 17.10 -1.64
CA ASP A 208 -9.08 17.26 -2.92
C ASP A 208 -8.28 17.64 -4.20
N ARG A 209 -6.96 17.70 -4.11
CA ARG A 209 -6.05 18.09 -5.20
C ARG A 209 -4.99 17.04 -5.47
N ASP A 210 -4.91 15.97 -4.70
CA ASP A 210 -3.92 14.91 -4.82
C ASP A 210 -4.63 13.54 -4.88
N PRO A 211 -4.78 12.94 -6.08
CA PRO A 211 -5.47 11.66 -6.23
C PRO A 211 -4.72 10.47 -5.61
N GLY A 212 -3.58 10.71 -4.96
CA GLY A 212 -2.88 9.75 -4.12
C GLY A 212 -3.23 9.85 -2.64
N ARG A 213 -4.14 10.75 -2.24
CA ARG A 213 -4.46 11.04 -0.84
C ARG A 213 -5.97 10.97 -0.58
N TYR A 214 -6.46 9.79 -0.20
CA TYR A 214 -7.88 9.53 -0.01
C TYR A 214 -8.12 8.41 1.01
N PRO A 215 -9.33 8.29 1.58
CA PRO A 215 -9.66 7.21 2.51
C PRO A 215 -9.26 5.80 2.02
N GLY A 216 -8.30 5.19 2.72
CA GLY A 216 -7.76 3.87 2.39
C GLY A 216 -6.80 3.83 1.20
N ALA A 217 -6.20 4.96 0.82
CA ALA A 217 -5.03 4.98 -0.04
C ALA A 217 -3.86 4.21 0.58
N ARG A 218 -2.79 4.00 -0.19
CA ARG A 218 -1.57 3.40 0.33
C ARG A 218 -0.65 4.52 0.81
N GLU A 219 -0.22 4.44 2.05
CA GLU A 219 0.83 5.28 2.59
C GLU A 219 2.15 5.22 1.79
N ARG A 220 2.71 6.40 1.57
CA ARG A 220 4.05 6.62 1.02
C ARG A 220 4.89 7.28 2.10
N CYS A 221 6.19 6.98 2.17
CA CYS A 221 7.05 7.59 3.18
C CYS A 221 7.40 9.05 2.81
N ASN A 222 6.46 9.96 3.03
CA ASN A 222 6.51 11.35 2.58
C ASN A 222 6.14 12.38 3.68
N GLY A 223 5.82 11.91 4.89
CA GLY A 223 5.43 12.73 6.04
C GLY A 223 4.00 13.25 6.00
N ARG A 224 3.12 12.60 5.22
CA ARG A 224 1.69 12.95 5.09
C ARG A 224 0.85 11.72 5.36
N ASP A 225 -0.36 12.00 5.83
CA ASP A 225 -1.47 11.07 5.89
C ASP A 225 -2.03 10.95 4.46
N ASP A 226 -1.70 9.85 3.76
CA ASP A 226 -2.20 9.57 2.42
C ASP A 226 -3.56 8.83 2.48
N ASP A 227 -3.83 8.05 3.52
CA ASP A 227 -5.05 7.23 3.63
C ASP A 227 -6.18 7.85 4.48
N CYS A 228 -5.97 9.05 4.99
CA CYS A 228 -6.86 9.88 5.78
C CYS A 228 -7.30 9.26 7.13
N ASP A 229 -6.47 8.43 7.76
CA ASP A 229 -6.76 7.81 9.07
C ASP A 229 -6.19 8.56 10.29
N ALA A 230 -5.50 9.68 10.04
CA ALA A 230 -4.81 10.56 11.00
C ALA A 230 -3.48 10.05 11.56
N ASP A 231 -2.99 8.89 11.12
CA ASP A 231 -1.59 8.50 11.22
C ASP A 231 -0.85 8.91 9.93
N SER A 232 0.47 8.81 9.89
CA SER A 232 1.25 9.20 8.70
C SER A 232 2.39 8.24 8.48
N ASP A 233 2.60 7.87 7.22
CA ASP A 233 3.63 6.93 6.77
C ASP A 233 3.57 5.55 7.45
N GLU A 234 2.44 5.16 8.06
CA GLU A 234 2.33 3.94 8.83
C GLU A 234 2.51 2.71 7.93
N GLY A 235 3.58 1.96 8.18
CA GLY A 235 3.95 0.84 7.30
C GLY A 235 4.74 1.22 6.04
N ALA A 236 4.88 2.51 5.69
CA ALA A 236 5.52 2.93 4.43
C ALA A 236 7.04 3.11 4.52
N CYS A 237 7.52 3.75 5.59
CA CYS A 237 8.95 4.00 5.76
C CYS A 237 9.75 2.72 6.08
N GLY A 238 11.05 2.74 5.80
CA GLY A 238 11.93 1.61 6.08
C GLY A 238 13.41 1.90 6.35
N ILE A 239 13.82 3.17 6.33
CA ILE A 239 15.11 3.62 6.83
C ILE A 239 14.81 4.73 7.82
N TRP A 240 15.33 4.62 9.04
CA TRP A 240 15.14 5.65 10.06
C TRP A 240 16.48 6.05 10.67
N LEU A 241 16.59 7.33 11.03
CA LEU A 241 17.71 7.91 11.75
C LEU A 241 17.19 8.72 12.93
N LEU A 242 17.68 8.42 14.13
CA LEU A 242 17.65 9.34 15.25
C LEU A 242 19.04 9.97 15.38
N PRO A 243 19.26 11.21 14.90
CA PRO A 243 20.56 11.86 15.03
C PRO A 243 20.96 12.02 16.50
N THR A 244 22.27 12.07 16.77
CA THR A 244 22.75 12.28 18.13
C THR A 244 22.19 13.57 18.74
N GLY A 245 21.58 13.46 19.92
CA GLY A 245 20.97 14.55 20.67
C GLY A 245 19.62 15.04 20.11
N ALA A 246 19.06 14.39 19.08
CA ALA A 246 17.76 14.73 18.53
C ALA A 246 16.61 14.16 19.38
N ALA A 247 15.43 14.78 19.26
CA ALA A 247 14.21 14.35 19.93
C ALA A 247 13.18 13.72 18.97
N THR A 248 13.48 13.67 17.66
CA THR A 248 12.58 13.18 16.61
C THR A 248 13.37 12.36 15.61
N TRP A 249 12.72 11.33 15.07
CA TRP A 249 13.28 10.50 14.02
C TRP A 249 13.07 11.13 12.65
N SER A 250 14.04 10.93 11.76
CA SER A 250 13.88 11.12 10.32
C SER A 250 13.64 9.76 9.67
N ALA A 251 12.84 9.73 8.60
CA ALA A 251 12.46 8.49 7.92
C ALA A 251 12.55 8.63 6.40
N TRP A 252 12.88 7.52 5.73
CA TRP A 252 12.95 7.39 4.27
C TRP A 252 12.41 6.03 3.83
N PRO A 253 11.94 5.90 2.58
CA PRO A 253 11.50 4.62 2.04
C PRO A 253 12.67 3.64 1.89
N LEU A 254 12.44 2.36 2.19
CA LEU A 254 13.42 1.30 1.91
C LEU A 254 13.58 1.09 0.38
N ASP A 255 12.48 1.19 -0.35
CA ASP A 255 12.41 1.05 -1.81
C ASP A 255 11.68 2.28 -2.39
N ALA A 256 12.42 3.38 -2.60
CA ALA A 256 11.87 4.66 -3.06
C ALA A 256 11.07 4.57 -4.37
N ALA A 257 11.49 3.73 -5.33
CA ALA A 257 10.75 3.53 -6.56
C ALA A 257 9.43 2.76 -6.32
N ARG A 258 9.42 1.75 -5.42
CA ARG A 258 8.18 1.06 -5.02
C ARG A 258 7.24 1.98 -4.25
N ASP A 259 7.80 2.86 -3.43
CA ASP A 259 7.06 3.86 -2.67
C ASP A 259 6.29 4.80 -3.62
N ALA A 260 6.97 5.32 -4.64
CA ALA A 260 6.35 6.13 -5.68
C ALA A 260 5.42 5.35 -6.62
N ASN A 261 5.75 4.10 -6.96
CA ASN A 261 4.95 3.25 -7.83
C ASN A 261 5.07 1.76 -7.42
N PRO A 262 3.99 1.12 -6.95
CA PRO A 262 4.02 -0.26 -6.45
C PRO A 262 4.60 -1.31 -7.41
N THR A 263 4.54 -1.04 -8.71
CA THR A 263 5.03 -1.94 -9.77
C THR A 263 6.52 -1.79 -10.06
N GLN A 264 7.15 -0.72 -9.57
CA GLN A 264 8.57 -0.46 -9.74
C GLN A 264 9.37 -1.01 -8.55
N ARG A 265 10.69 -1.10 -8.73
CA ARG A 265 11.64 -1.43 -7.66
C ARG A 265 12.89 -0.57 -7.79
N THR A 266 13.45 -0.21 -6.66
CA THR A 266 14.75 0.45 -6.57
C THR A 266 15.83 -0.57 -6.82
N LEU A 267 16.69 -0.29 -7.81
CA LEU A 267 17.82 -1.16 -8.09
C LEU A 267 18.69 -1.30 -6.83
N ASN A 268 19.18 -2.51 -6.56
CA ASN A 268 19.99 -2.85 -5.38
C ASN A 268 19.31 -2.72 -4.02
N ALA A 269 18.02 -2.40 -3.92
CA ALA A 269 17.31 -2.47 -2.64
C ALA A 269 17.14 -3.94 -2.19
N PRO A 270 17.11 -4.23 -0.88
CA PRO A 270 16.78 -5.56 -0.37
C PRO A 270 15.36 -5.96 -0.77
N LEU A 271 15.22 -7.22 -1.21
CA LEU A 271 13.93 -7.82 -1.58
C LEU A 271 13.50 -8.94 -0.62
N SER A 272 14.37 -9.28 0.31
CA SER A 272 14.18 -10.30 1.33
C SER A 272 14.41 -9.67 2.70
N PRO A 273 13.89 -10.30 3.77
CA PRO A 273 14.03 -9.76 5.11
C PRO A 273 15.47 -9.37 5.48
N VAL A 274 15.65 -8.12 5.87
CA VAL A 274 16.91 -7.61 6.44
C VAL A 274 17.14 -8.29 7.78
N ARG A 275 18.36 -8.79 7.96
CA ARG A 275 18.83 -9.51 9.14
C ARG A 275 19.84 -8.74 9.96
N ALA A 276 20.67 -7.94 9.29
CA ALA A 276 21.75 -7.21 9.93
C ALA A 276 22.14 -6.02 9.08
N ALA A 277 22.75 -5.03 9.72
CA ALA A 277 23.37 -3.92 9.05
C ALA A 277 24.55 -3.44 9.89
N PHE A 278 25.54 -2.86 9.23
CA PHE A 278 26.70 -2.26 9.88
C PHE A 278 27.26 -1.19 8.95
N ASP A 279 27.80 -0.12 9.51
CA ASP A 279 28.37 0.98 8.74
C ASP A 279 29.89 0.92 8.66
N ILE A 280 30.42 1.44 7.56
CA ILE A 280 31.84 1.77 7.45
C ILE A 280 31.94 3.28 7.70
N GLU A 281 32.18 3.64 8.96
CA GLU A 281 32.04 5.01 9.46
C GLU A 281 32.82 6.02 8.61
N SER A 282 34.05 5.65 8.25
CA SER A 282 34.98 6.47 7.49
C SER A 282 34.58 6.71 6.03
N GLN A 283 33.63 5.94 5.51
CA GLN A 283 33.28 5.97 4.08
C GLN A 283 31.89 6.50 3.76
N GLY A 284 31.02 6.73 4.74
CA GLY A 284 29.68 7.23 4.38
C GLY A 284 28.63 6.17 4.14
N ILE A 285 28.94 4.89 4.34
CA ILE A 285 28.13 3.79 3.79
C ILE A 285 27.74 2.77 4.85
N ALA A 286 26.66 2.04 4.61
CA ALA A 286 26.27 0.86 5.38
C ALA A 286 26.07 -0.36 4.49
N TYR A 287 26.55 -1.50 4.96
CA TYR A 287 26.19 -2.80 4.42
C TYR A 287 24.92 -3.28 5.12
N VAL A 288 23.91 -3.62 4.33
CA VAL A 288 22.64 -4.19 4.79
C VAL A 288 22.56 -5.62 4.27
N ILE A 289 22.26 -6.54 5.17
CA ILE A 289 22.44 -7.97 4.99
C ILE A 289 21.08 -8.66 5.11
N THR A 290 20.75 -9.50 4.12
CA THR A 290 19.63 -10.45 4.18
C THR A 290 20.18 -11.86 4.42
N ASP A 291 19.32 -12.89 4.40
CA ASP A 291 19.77 -14.28 4.47
C ASP A 291 20.70 -14.69 3.30
N ALA A 292 20.59 -14.03 2.15
CA ALA A 292 21.24 -14.46 0.91
C ALA A 292 22.03 -13.36 0.19
N THR A 293 21.79 -12.09 0.50
CA THR A 293 22.35 -10.94 -0.21
C THR A 293 22.92 -9.88 0.72
N TRP A 294 23.87 -9.11 0.21
CA TRP A 294 24.31 -7.86 0.80
C TRP A 294 23.90 -6.71 -0.12
N HIS A 295 23.67 -5.54 0.48
CA HIS A 295 23.24 -4.31 -0.18
C HIS A 295 24.02 -3.13 0.41
N LEU A 296 24.48 -2.21 -0.42
CA LEU A 296 25.27 -1.06 -0.01
C LEU A 296 24.40 0.20 -0.04
N LEU A 297 24.17 0.78 1.13
CA LEU A 297 23.43 2.02 1.32
C LEU A 297 24.42 3.18 1.47
N ASP A 298 24.27 4.21 0.64
CA ASP A 298 24.91 5.50 0.91
C ASP A 298 24.10 6.23 1.98
N LEU A 299 24.73 6.58 3.10
CA LEU A 299 24.05 7.18 4.25
C LEU A 299 23.85 8.70 4.12
N GLY A 300 24.50 9.34 3.15
CA GLY A 300 24.29 10.76 2.87
C GLY A 300 23.10 10.98 1.93
N THR A 301 22.94 10.10 0.94
CA THR A 301 21.86 10.19 -0.05
C THR A 301 20.69 9.25 0.21
N HIS A 302 20.84 8.27 1.11
CA HIS A 302 19.87 7.20 1.39
C HIS A 302 19.55 6.33 0.16
N THR A 303 20.53 6.15 -0.73
CA THR A 303 20.35 5.38 -1.97
C THR A 303 21.15 4.08 -1.97
N TRP A 304 20.57 3.03 -2.55
CA TRP A 304 21.23 1.76 -2.77
C TRP A 304 22.18 1.82 -3.97
N THR A 305 23.47 1.64 -3.72
CA THR A 305 24.52 1.82 -4.74
C THR A 305 25.00 0.50 -5.34
N SER A 306 24.92 -0.59 -4.59
CA SER A 306 25.37 -1.91 -5.04
C SER A 306 24.71 -3.02 -4.25
N SER A 307 24.66 -4.22 -4.82
CA SER A 307 24.21 -5.42 -4.12
C SER A 307 24.89 -6.66 -4.70
N GLY A 308 24.85 -7.76 -3.95
CA GLY A 308 25.40 -9.03 -4.41
C GLY A 308 25.05 -10.19 -3.49
N ALA A 309 25.49 -11.38 -3.86
CA ALA A 309 25.29 -12.58 -3.03
C ALA A 309 26.13 -12.48 -1.75
N LEU A 310 25.51 -12.74 -0.60
CA LEU A 310 26.14 -12.70 0.71
C LEU A 310 27.37 -13.61 0.76
N SER A 311 27.21 -14.84 0.26
CA SER A 311 28.26 -15.85 0.31
C SER A 311 29.46 -15.60 -0.59
N THR A 312 29.37 -14.62 -1.50
CA THR A 312 30.52 -14.18 -2.32
C THR A 312 31.41 -13.24 -1.53
N LEU A 313 30.82 -12.35 -0.73
CA LEU A 313 31.55 -11.36 0.06
C LEU A 313 31.95 -11.89 1.44
N PHE A 314 31.08 -12.71 2.05
CA PHE A 314 31.26 -13.28 3.39
C PHE A 314 31.04 -14.80 3.36
N PRO A 315 31.97 -15.58 2.77
CA PRO A 315 31.78 -17.01 2.57
C PRO A 315 31.58 -17.81 3.86
N GLU A 316 32.11 -17.35 5.00
CA GLU A 316 32.00 -18.01 6.31
C GLU A 316 30.61 -17.88 6.94
N THR A 317 29.72 -17.06 6.36
CA THR A 317 28.30 -16.97 6.74
C THR A 317 27.46 -18.14 6.22
N ARG A 318 28.00 -18.97 5.30
CA ARG A 318 27.25 -20.11 4.73
C ARG A 318 26.75 -21.06 5.81
N GLY A 319 25.46 -21.36 5.75
CA GLY A 319 24.80 -22.27 6.70
C GLY A 319 24.61 -21.68 8.09
N ARG A 320 24.76 -20.36 8.25
CA ARG A 320 24.55 -19.65 9.52
C ARG A 320 23.41 -18.66 9.38
N THR A 321 22.67 -18.49 10.46
CA THR A 321 21.57 -17.54 10.53
C THR A 321 22.08 -16.25 11.15
N ILE A 322 22.40 -15.26 10.30
CA ILE A 322 22.83 -13.94 10.76
C ILE A 322 21.67 -13.24 11.47
N VAL A 323 21.95 -12.62 12.62
CA VAL A 323 20.94 -11.94 13.44
C VAL A 323 21.24 -10.47 13.65
N THR A 324 22.52 -10.10 13.71
CA THR A 324 22.94 -8.71 13.76
C THR A 324 24.41 -8.61 13.39
N ALA A 325 24.86 -7.41 13.07
CA ALA A 325 26.25 -7.12 12.84
C ALA A 325 26.56 -5.71 13.39
N TYR A 326 27.82 -5.45 13.66
CA TYR A 326 28.30 -4.13 14.04
C TYR A 326 29.74 -3.96 13.61
N THR A 327 30.17 -2.71 13.53
CA THR A 327 31.56 -2.36 13.23
C THR A 327 32.25 -1.75 14.43
N VAL A 328 33.57 -1.88 14.45
CA VAL A 328 34.49 -1.21 15.35
C VAL A 328 35.38 -0.33 14.48
N PRO A 329 35.32 1.01 14.65
CA PRO A 329 36.05 1.93 13.80
C PRO A 329 37.56 1.75 13.94
N ALA A 330 38.29 2.00 12.87
CA ALA A 330 39.74 1.79 12.85
C ALA A 330 40.46 2.62 13.93
N ALA A 331 39.97 3.85 14.15
CA ALA A 331 40.46 4.76 15.18
C ALA A 331 40.30 4.21 16.61
N HIS A 332 39.33 3.33 16.85
CA HIS A 332 39.12 2.71 18.15
C HIS A 332 40.16 1.63 18.46
N GLY A 333 40.62 0.91 17.43
CA GLY A 333 41.70 -0.08 17.58
C GLY A 333 43.07 0.59 17.74
N SER A 334 43.35 1.62 16.94
CA SER A 334 44.55 2.46 17.04
C SER A 334 44.33 3.79 16.30
N PRO A 335 44.78 4.94 16.85
CA PRO A 335 44.74 6.20 16.12
C PRO A 335 45.46 6.08 14.77
N GLY A 336 44.77 6.37 13.66
CA GLY A 336 45.31 6.22 12.30
C GLY A 336 45.26 4.79 11.75
N GLY A 337 44.51 3.88 12.37
CA GLY A 337 44.29 2.53 11.86
C GLY A 337 43.72 2.54 10.44
N THR A 338 44.10 1.56 9.62
CA THR A 338 43.66 1.39 8.24
C THR A 338 42.57 0.33 8.07
N THR A 339 42.17 -0.32 9.16
CA THR A 339 41.25 -1.45 9.14
C THR A 339 40.15 -1.27 10.18
N GLU A 340 38.90 -1.34 9.76
CA GLU A 340 37.74 -1.40 10.65
C GLU A 340 37.42 -2.86 10.99
N GLY A 341 37.06 -3.15 12.23
CA GLY A 341 36.62 -4.49 12.62
C GLY A 341 35.14 -4.66 12.34
N VAL A 342 34.72 -5.79 11.76
CA VAL A 342 33.30 -6.10 11.54
C VAL A 342 32.97 -7.41 12.22
N THR A 343 31.93 -7.42 13.04
CA THR A 343 31.48 -8.61 13.75
C THR A 343 30.06 -8.96 13.35
N PHE A 344 29.86 -10.19 12.91
CA PHE A 344 28.55 -10.79 12.71
C PHE A 344 28.21 -11.68 13.91
N LEU A 345 27.00 -11.49 14.44
CA LEU A 345 26.40 -12.38 15.42
C LEU A 345 25.37 -13.24 14.70
N ALA A 346 25.65 -14.54 14.65
CA ALA A 346 24.76 -15.56 14.12
C ALA A 346 24.19 -16.42 15.26
N ARG A 347 23.10 -17.14 15.00
CA ARG A 347 22.53 -18.09 15.97
C ARG A 347 23.53 -19.16 16.38
N GLU A 348 24.44 -19.50 15.47
CA GLU A 348 25.46 -20.53 15.59
C GLU A 348 26.81 -20.00 16.11
N GLY A 349 26.92 -18.70 16.42
CA GLY A 349 28.11 -18.09 17.01
C GLY A 349 28.56 -16.81 16.30
N VAL A 350 29.84 -16.47 16.45
CA VAL A 350 30.40 -15.19 16.02
C VAL A 350 31.37 -15.36 14.86
N ILE A 351 31.32 -14.42 13.92
CA ILE A 351 32.25 -14.34 12.78
C ILE A 351 32.84 -12.94 12.76
N GLN A 352 34.16 -12.84 12.64
CA GLN A 352 34.85 -11.55 12.61
C GLN A 352 35.64 -11.36 11.32
N TYR A 353 35.54 -10.14 10.79
CA TYR A 353 36.25 -9.67 9.61
C TYR A 353 37.01 -8.38 9.93
N GLY A 354 38.06 -8.12 9.17
CA GLY A 354 38.65 -6.79 9.04
C GLY A 354 38.23 -6.20 7.69
N TYR A 355 37.86 -4.93 7.66
CA TYR A 355 37.60 -4.17 6.45
C TYR A 355 38.75 -3.18 6.23
N ASP A 356 39.55 -3.41 5.19
CA ASP A 356 40.69 -2.54 4.86
C ASP A 356 40.21 -1.30 4.09
N LEU A 357 40.50 -0.12 4.63
CA LEU A 357 39.99 1.16 4.11
C LEU A 357 40.61 1.56 2.77
N GLY A 358 41.84 1.10 2.49
CA GLY A 358 42.54 1.42 1.24
C GLY A 358 42.05 0.57 0.08
N SER A 359 42.08 -0.76 0.26
CA SER A 359 41.67 -1.74 -0.75
C SER A 359 40.16 -1.97 -0.81
N ARG A 360 39.40 -1.53 0.21
CA ARG A 360 37.96 -1.74 0.35
C ARG A 360 37.56 -3.22 0.37
N ALA A 361 38.41 -4.05 0.97
CA ALA A 361 38.26 -5.49 0.99
C ALA A 361 38.01 -6.01 2.41
N PHE A 362 37.15 -7.02 2.51
CA PHE A 362 36.96 -7.78 3.74
C PHE A 362 37.96 -8.94 3.81
N THR A 363 38.55 -9.12 4.99
CA THR A 363 39.43 -10.25 5.30
C THR A 363 38.88 -10.97 6.52
N PHE A 364 38.59 -12.27 6.37
CA PHE A 364 38.20 -13.11 7.49
C PHE A 364 39.32 -13.12 8.54
N THR A 365 38.96 -12.89 9.79
CA THR A 365 39.92 -12.84 10.91
C THR A 365 39.85 -14.11 11.75
N ARG A 366 38.67 -14.44 12.29
CA ARG A 366 38.45 -15.61 13.15
C ARG A 366 36.97 -15.87 13.41
N THR A 367 36.69 -17.02 13.98
CA THR A 367 35.41 -17.36 14.62
C THR A 367 35.66 -17.67 16.08
N ASP A 368 35.31 -16.76 16.98
CA ASP A 368 35.32 -17.02 18.43
C ASP A 368 34.28 -16.13 19.08
N PRO A 369 33.41 -16.64 19.99
CA PRO A 369 32.67 -15.76 20.86
C PRO A 369 33.68 -15.01 21.74
N ALA A 370 33.56 -13.68 21.83
CA ALA A 370 34.34 -12.96 22.84
C ALA A 370 34.00 -13.56 24.22
N PRO A 371 34.96 -13.70 25.15
CA PRO A 371 34.72 -14.31 26.47
C PRO A 371 33.51 -13.75 27.23
N SER A 372 33.15 -12.49 26.95
CA SER A 372 31.95 -11.83 27.42
C SER A 372 30.65 -12.54 27.13
N TRP A 373 30.54 -13.14 25.93
CA TRP A 373 29.35 -13.86 25.49
C TRP A 373 29.17 -15.21 26.16
N MET A 374 30.18 -15.66 26.93
CA MET A 374 30.11 -16.86 27.76
C MET A 374 29.70 -16.54 29.21
N GLY A 375 29.56 -15.26 29.57
CA GLY A 375 29.12 -14.84 30.90
C GLY A 375 27.63 -15.11 31.12
N SER A 376 27.23 -15.38 32.36
CA SER A 376 25.83 -15.69 32.73
C SER A 376 24.83 -14.55 32.51
N ALA A 377 25.32 -13.31 32.37
CA ALA A 377 24.50 -12.15 32.06
C ALA A 377 24.36 -11.87 30.55
N ALA A 378 25.10 -12.60 29.70
CA ALA A 378 24.99 -12.48 28.26
C ALA A 378 23.66 -13.08 27.77
N PRO A 379 22.92 -12.40 26.86
CA PRO A 379 21.78 -13.02 26.20
C PRO A 379 22.23 -14.17 25.30
N SER A 380 21.33 -15.13 25.07
CA SER A 380 21.61 -16.20 24.12
C SER A 380 21.51 -15.68 22.68
N TYR A 381 22.39 -16.15 21.79
CA TYR A 381 22.36 -15.78 20.37
C TYR A 381 20.99 -16.05 19.71
N ALA A 382 20.30 -17.10 20.14
CA ALA A 382 18.98 -17.44 19.62
C ALA A 382 17.88 -16.42 20.00
N SER A 383 18.08 -15.66 21.08
CA SER A 383 17.11 -14.64 21.53
C SER A 383 17.32 -13.28 20.87
N LEU A 384 18.47 -13.07 20.23
CA LEU A 384 18.80 -11.79 19.60
C LEU A 384 17.85 -11.49 18.44
N ARG A 385 17.61 -10.20 18.23
CA ARG A 385 16.85 -9.65 17.09
C ARG A 385 17.66 -8.66 16.28
N PHE A 386 18.30 -7.71 16.97
CA PHE A 386 19.20 -6.72 16.37
C PHE A 386 20.08 -6.13 17.47
N GLY A 387 21.07 -5.34 17.09
CA GLY A 387 21.98 -4.69 18.01
C GLY A 387 22.84 -3.67 17.27
N TRP A 388 23.59 -2.87 18.02
CA TRP A 388 24.53 -1.89 17.48
C TRP A 388 25.69 -1.71 18.47
N LEU A 389 26.75 -1.06 18.01
CA LEU A 389 27.85 -0.61 18.85
C LEU A 389 27.88 0.91 18.85
N ASP A 390 27.70 1.54 20.01
CA ASP A 390 27.95 2.97 20.19
C ASP A 390 29.33 3.13 20.86
N THR A 391 30.31 3.53 20.06
CA THR A 391 31.69 3.70 20.53
C THR A 391 31.93 5.01 21.25
N GLN A 392 31.00 5.97 21.15
CA GLN A 392 31.16 7.33 21.62
C GLN A 392 30.31 7.63 22.85
N ASN A 393 29.27 6.83 23.09
CA ASN A 393 28.23 7.09 24.08
C ASN A 393 27.70 8.53 23.97
N ALA A 394 27.51 9.00 22.74
CA ALA A 394 27.23 10.42 22.53
C ALA A 394 25.82 10.80 22.97
N ASP A 395 24.88 9.84 22.94
CA ASP A 395 23.48 10.08 23.27
C ASP A 395 23.11 9.88 24.75
N GLY A 396 23.99 9.25 25.54
CA GLY A 396 23.75 9.06 26.97
C GLY A 396 22.45 8.29 27.28
N TRP A 397 21.99 7.42 26.37
CA TRP A 397 20.84 6.53 26.61
C TRP A 397 21.02 5.64 27.84
N VAL A 398 22.25 5.54 28.31
CA VAL A 398 22.65 4.85 29.53
C VAL A 398 23.22 5.88 30.50
N THR A 399 22.59 5.98 31.67
CA THR A 399 22.99 6.94 32.72
C THR A 399 24.27 6.52 33.45
N ALA A 400 24.67 5.26 33.31
CA ALA A 400 25.89 4.70 33.86
C ALA A 400 26.70 4.05 32.74
N SER A 401 28.01 4.31 32.71
CA SER A 401 28.89 3.64 31.76
C SER A 401 28.89 2.13 32.03
N PRO A 402 28.85 1.25 31.01
CA PRO A 402 29.13 -0.17 31.21
C PRO A 402 30.43 -0.39 32.00
N ALA A 403 31.43 0.47 31.82
CA ALA A 403 32.70 0.45 32.55
C ALA A 403 32.53 0.61 34.08
N SER A 404 31.47 1.29 34.54
CA SER A 404 31.16 1.47 35.96
C SER A 404 30.64 0.19 36.62
N PHE A 405 30.20 -0.78 35.83
CA PHE A 405 29.76 -2.10 36.29
C PHE A 405 30.87 -3.14 36.23
N CYS A 406 32.04 -2.77 35.69
CA CYS A 406 33.20 -3.64 35.70
C CYS A 406 33.71 -3.85 37.13
N PRO A 407 34.29 -5.02 37.46
CA PRO A 407 34.87 -5.27 38.79
C PRO A 407 35.88 -4.18 39.21
N PRO A 408 35.94 -3.79 40.49
CA PRO A 408 36.87 -2.75 40.96
C PRO A 408 38.32 -3.03 40.52
N GLY A 409 38.99 -2.02 39.96
CA GLY A 409 40.38 -2.12 39.48
C GLY A 409 40.56 -2.58 38.03
N THR A 410 39.48 -2.91 37.31
CA THR A 410 39.52 -3.22 35.87
C THR A 410 39.49 -1.98 34.97
N THR A 411 39.07 -0.83 35.50
CA THR A 411 39.01 0.43 34.76
C THR A 411 39.66 1.56 35.57
N THR A 412 40.48 2.38 34.90
CA THR A 412 41.04 3.63 35.46
C THR A 412 40.32 4.87 34.93
N SER A 413 39.32 4.67 34.06
CA SER A 413 38.67 5.72 33.27
C SER A 413 37.34 6.14 33.89
N THR A 414 37.16 7.45 34.08
CA THR A 414 35.88 8.10 34.38
C THR A 414 35.07 8.45 33.12
N ARG A 415 35.57 8.13 31.92
CA ARG A 415 34.84 8.38 30.67
C ARG A 415 33.83 7.28 30.43
N VAL A 416 32.71 7.64 29.82
CA VAL A 416 31.78 6.63 29.32
C VAL A 416 32.45 5.88 28.17
N GLY A 417 32.69 4.59 28.37
CA GLY A 417 33.30 3.70 27.39
C GLY A 417 32.34 3.25 26.28
N PRO A 418 32.88 2.62 25.21
CA PRO A 418 32.09 2.04 24.14
C PRO A 418 31.20 0.93 24.70
N TYR A 419 30.00 0.81 24.16
CA TYR A 419 29.09 -0.27 24.54
C TYR A 419 28.39 -0.83 23.32
N TYR A 420 28.19 -2.14 23.36
CA TYR A 420 27.31 -2.80 22.41
C TYR A 420 25.97 -3.02 23.09
N ALA A 421 24.92 -2.68 22.37
CA ALA A 421 23.56 -2.94 22.78
C ALA A 421 22.98 -4.02 21.88
N VAL A 422 22.34 -5.01 22.48
CA VAL A 422 21.60 -6.02 21.73
C VAL A 422 20.19 -6.15 22.29
N VAL A 423 19.25 -6.34 21.37
CA VAL A 423 17.83 -6.36 21.65
C VAL A 423 17.31 -7.76 21.41
N THR A 424 16.52 -8.23 22.37
CA THR A 424 15.77 -9.49 22.31
C THR A 424 14.28 -9.17 22.21
N ASP A 425 13.43 -10.19 22.23
CA ASP A 425 11.99 -9.97 22.21
C ASP A 425 11.48 -9.12 23.38
N SER A 426 12.08 -9.30 24.56
CA SER A 426 11.59 -8.69 25.82
C SER A 426 12.54 -7.66 26.42
N SER A 427 13.82 -7.69 26.07
CA SER A 427 14.85 -6.94 26.80
C SER A 427 15.93 -6.34 25.90
N VAL A 428 16.50 -5.22 26.36
CA VAL A 428 17.75 -4.65 25.85
C VAL A 428 18.88 -5.03 26.81
N HIS A 429 19.94 -5.61 26.26
CA HIS A 429 21.15 -5.98 26.98
C HIS A 429 22.29 -5.06 26.55
N LEU A 430 23.07 -4.59 27.52
CA LEU A 430 24.24 -3.76 27.24
C LEU A 430 25.49 -4.45 27.73
N GLY A 431 26.50 -4.47 26.89
CA GLY A 431 27.81 -5.00 27.20
C GLY A 431 28.88 -3.94 27.04
N ASP A 432 29.85 -3.95 27.94
CA ASP A 432 31.08 -3.16 27.82
C ASP A 432 31.90 -3.65 26.62
N ALA A 433 32.29 -2.77 25.70
CA ALA A 433 32.94 -3.15 24.44
C ALA A 433 34.46 -2.92 24.40
N GLY A 434 35.11 -2.65 25.54
CA GLY A 434 36.50 -2.18 25.51
C GLY A 434 37.35 -2.43 26.74
N TYR A 435 36.76 -2.71 27.91
CA TYR A 435 37.51 -2.78 29.16
C TYR A 435 37.43 -4.15 29.82
N CYS A 436 36.25 -4.51 30.34
CA CYS A 436 36.04 -5.75 31.07
C CYS A 436 35.15 -6.75 30.34
N TRP A 437 34.49 -6.30 29.27
CA TRP A 437 33.60 -7.11 28.47
C TRP A 437 32.48 -7.78 29.30
N ALA A 438 31.98 -7.09 30.31
CA ALA A 438 30.88 -7.57 31.14
C ALA A 438 29.53 -7.11 30.59
N TRP A 439 28.52 -7.94 30.81
CA TRP A 439 27.12 -7.61 30.55
C TRP A 439 26.47 -7.06 31.81
N ILE A 440 25.65 -6.02 31.65
CA ILE A 440 24.82 -5.51 32.73
C ILE A 440 23.46 -6.21 32.74
N THR A 441 22.70 -6.03 33.82
CA THR A 441 21.33 -6.51 33.93
C THR A 441 20.48 -5.97 32.78
N ALA A 442 19.73 -6.85 32.14
CA ALA A 442 18.87 -6.51 31.02
C ALA A 442 17.79 -5.50 31.44
N MET A 443 17.48 -4.57 30.56
CA MET A 443 16.41 -3.59 30.74
C MET A 443 15.19 -4.02 29.93
N PRO A 444 13.95 -3.77 30.40
CA PRO A 444 12.76 -4.01 29.60
C PRO A 444 12.85 -3.30 28.25
N ARG A 445 12.48 -3.99 27.16
CA ARG A 445 12.48 -3.39 25.81
C ARG A 445 11.62 -2.12 25.72
N ALA A 446 10.51 -2.08 26.46
CA ALA A 446 9.62 -0.94 26.54
C ALA A 446 10.25 0.30 27.21
N SER A 447 11.30 0.14 28.02
CA SER A 447 12.01 1.27 28.62
C SER A 447 13.15 1.79 27.74
N PHE A 448 13.30 1.29 26.52
CA PHE A 448 14.34 1.77 25.62
C PHE A 448 13.94 3.11 25.01
N ALA A 449 14.41 4.18 25.66
CA ALA A 449 13.97 5.56 25.44
C ALA A 449 13.95 6.03 23.98
N PRO A 450 14.90 5.69 23.08
CA PRO A 450 14.87 6.15 21.69
C PRO A 450 13.57 5.81 20.95
N PHE A 451 12.95 4.68 21.30
CA PHE A 451 11.71 4.20 20.67
C PHE A 451 10.44 4.73 21.32
N ALA A 452 10.57 5.57 22.36
CA ALA A 452 9.47 6.33 22.94
C ALA A 452 9.38 7.76 22.38
N LEU A 453 10.33 8.15 21.51
CA LEU A 453 10.33 9.47 20.87
C LEU A 453 9.33 9.54 19.70
N PRO A 454 8.84 10.75 19.37
CA PRO A 454 7.97 10.95 18.20
C PRO A 454 8.57 10.39 16.90
N SER A 455 7.70 9.80 16.07
CA SER A 455 8.04 9.20 14.78
C SER A 455 9.02 8.02 14.85
N ALA A 456 9.22 7.43 16.03
CA ALA A 456 10.05 6.24 16.18
C ALA A 456 9.49 5.07 15.36
N PRO A 457 10.36 4.31 14.67
CA PRO A 457 9.91 3.10 13.98
C PRO A 457 9.32 2.09 14.96
N PRO A 458 8.27 1.35 14.56
CA PRO A 458 7.82 0.23 15.35
C PRO A 458 8.94 -0.82 15.43
N LEU A 459 9.30 -1.18 16.66
CA LEU A 459 10.36 -2.15 16.95
C LEU A 459 10.11 -3.54 16.33
N SER A 460 8.86 -3.86 15.98
CA SER A 460 8.48 -5.08 15.25
C SER A 460 8.92 -5.07 13.78
N ARG A 461 9.10 -3.88 13.18
CA ARG A 461 9.57 -3.73 11.80
C ARG A 461 11.08 -3.55 11.70
N ALA A 462 11.79 -3.36 12.80
CA ALA A 462 13.24 -3.22 12.78
C ALA A 462 13.91 -4.55 12.40
N GLY A 463 14.53 -4.60 11.22
CA GLY A 463 15.33 -5.73 10.73
C GLY A 463 16.80 -5.61 11.12
N ALA A 464 17.32 -4.39 11.20
CA ALA A 464 18.69 -4.14 11.64
C ALA A 464 18.86 -2.76 12.28
N MET A 465 19.93 -2.61 13.05
CA MET A 465 20.34 -1.33 13.65
C MET A 465 21.85 -1.18 13.56
N PHE A 466 22.34 0.05 13.51
CA PHE A 466 23.75 0.41 13.65
C PHE A 466 23.84 1.85 14.16
N TYR A 467 25.02 2.28 14.59
CA TYR A 467 25.20 3.62 15.15
C TYR A 467 26.26 4.40 14.39
N ARG A 468 25.86 5.57 13.88
CA ARG A 468 26.75 6.48 13.17
C ARG A 468 26.21 7.90 13.21
N GLY A 469 26.75 8.72 14.11
CA GLY A 469 26.23 10.08 14.37
C GLY A 469 24.74 10.08 14.81
N GLY A 470 24.28 8.95 15.33
CA GLY A 470 22.88 8.67 15.63
C GLY A 470 22.53 7.19 15.49
N LEU A 471 21.34 6.81 15.96
CA LEU A 471 20.80 5.46 15.81
C LEU A 471 20.16 5.30 14.44
N TRP A 472 20.69 4.40 13.64
CA TRP A 472 20.07 3.99 12.39
C TRP A 472 19.26 2.72 12.60
N VAL A 473 18.08 2.66 11.99
CA VAL A 473 17.22 1.49 11.94
C VAL A 473 16.84 1.22 10.50
N ILE A 474 16.97 -0.03 10.07
CA ILE A 474 16.55 -0.50 8.75
C ILE A 474 15.41 -1.48 8.94
N ALA A 475 14.34 -1.33 8.15
CA ALA A 475 13.19 -2.22 8.18
C ALA A 475 13.56 -3.64 7.79
N THR A 476 12.81 -4.61 8.31
CA THR A 476 12.89 -6.00 7.89
C THR A 476 12.45 -6.15 6.43
N GLU A 477 11.33 -5.55 6.03
CA GLU A 477 10.80 -5.62 4.65
C GLU A 477 9.97 -4.39 4.28
#